data_AF-A0A143G967-F1
#
_entry.id   AF-A0A143G967-F1
#
_cell.length_a   1.000
_cell.length_b   1.000
_cell.length_c   1.000
_cell.angle_alpha   90.00
_cell.angle_beta   90.00
_cell.angle_gamma   90.00
#
_symmetry.space_group_name_H-M   'P 1'
#
loop_
_entity.id
_entity.type
_entity.pdbx_description
1 polymer ?
#
loop_
_entity_poly.entity_id
_entity_poly.type
_entity_poly.pdbx_seq_one_letter_code
_entity_poly.pdbx_strand_id
1 'polypeptide(L)'
;MELFMSKNSKKTSDSISSLASDVLRDSSSSTIQKQLAASALSQTNSDKQTGSQMETKASQVLQSDKYNDTTKSLAASVLSQSNKTR
;
A
#
# COMPACT_ATOMS: atom_id res chain seq x y z
N MET A 1 -25.63 7.98 16.40
CA MET A 1 -25.50 6.75 15.58
C MET A 1 -24.17 6.84 14.87
N GLU A 2 -23.08 6.53 15.59
CA GLU A 2 -21.74 6.46 14.99
C GLU A 2 -21.65 5.14 14.22
N LEU A 3 -21.50 5.25 12.91
CA LEU A 3 -21.20 4.12 12.04
C LEU A 3 -19.79 3.64 12.38
N PHE A 4 -19.70 2.59 13.20
CA PHE A 4 -18.46 1.81 13.38
C PHE A 4 -18.12 1.14 12.04
N MET A 5 -17.49 1.90 11.15
CA MET A 5 -16.73 1.31 10.05
C MET A 5 -15.57 0.56 10.70
N SER A 6 -15.53 -0.75 10.53
CA SER A 6 -14.49 -1.66 11.02
C SER A 6 -13.11 -1.17 10.58
N LYS A 7 -12.44 -0.37 11.41
CA LYS A 7 -11.10 0.15 11.10
C LYS A 7 -10.13 -1.04 11.05
N ASN A 8 -9.39 -1.15 9.96
CA ASN A 8 -8.29 -2.09 9.86
C ASN A 8 -7.13 -1.59 10.72
N SER A 9 -6.80 -2.30 11.80
CA SER A 9 -5.71 -1.95 12.72
C SER A 9 -4.34 -2.44 12.26
N LYS A 10 -4.26 -3.15 11.12
CA LYS A 10 -2.99 -3.58 10.55
C LYS A 10 -2.23 -2.35 10.07
N LYS A 11 -1.02 -2.18 10.58
CA LYS A 11 -0.08 -1.16 10.14
C LYS A 11 0.95 -1.77 9.22
N THR A 12 1.50 -0.96 8.33
CA THR A 12 2.70 -1.31 7.57
C THR A 12 3.81 -1.61 8.56
N SER A 13 4.47 -2.77 8.44
CA SER A 13 5.59 -3.10 9.31
C SER A 13 6.75 -2.14 9.10
N ASP A 14 7.63 -1.98 10.09
CA ASP A 14 8.80 -1.11 10.00
C ASP A 14 9.64 -1.42 8.76
N SER A 15 9.82 -2.70 8.43
CA SER A 15 10.53 -3.15 7.23
C SER A 15 9.89 -2.67 5.92
N ILE A 16 8.56 -2.72 5.82
CA ILE A 16 7.85 -2.22 4.62
C ILE A 16 7.84 -0.69 4.60
N SER A 17 7.81 -0.03 5.75
CA SER A 17 7.91 1.43 5.86
C SER A 17 9.28 1.95 5.42
N SER A 18 10.36 1.26 5.81
CA SER A 18 11.72 1.52 5.33
C SER A 18 11.83 1.25 3.83
N LEU A 19 11.34 0.11 3.35
CA LEU A 19 11.34 -0.23 1.92
C LEU A 19 10.59 0.80 1.08
N ALA A 20 9.42 1.25 1.54
CA ALA A 20 8.65 2.30 0.89
C ALA A 20 9.41 3.63 0.89
N SER A 21 10.12 3.96 1.97
CA SER A 21 10.96 5.16 2.05
C SER A 21 12.09 5.11 1.03
N ASP A 22 12.75 3.96 0.91
CA ASP A 22 13.85 3.76 -0.05
C ASP A 22 13.36 3.88 -1.50
N VAL A 23 12.23 3.26 -1.82
CA VAL A 23 11.60 3.36 -3.15
C VAL A 23 11.20 4.79 -3.52
N LEU A 24 10.77 5.60 -2.55
CA LEU A 24 10.45 7.01 -2.80
C LEU A 24 11.68 7.86 -3.07
N ARG A 25 12.80 7.55 -2.39
CA ARG A 25 14.08 8.26 -2.51
C ARG A 25 14.87 7.85 -3.74
N ASP A 26 14.65 6.65 -4.25
CA ASP A 26 15.28 6.12 -5.44
C ASP A 26 14.76 6.81 -6.72
N SER A 27 15.67 7.37 -7.52
CA SER A 27 15.35 8.01 -8.79
C SER A 27 15.04 7.02 -9.92
N SER A 28 15.50 5.78 -9.81
CA SER A 28 15.27 4.70 -10.78
C SER A 28 13.94 3.97 -10.57
N SER A 29 13.31 4.15 -9.40
CA SER A 29 12.02 3.55 -9.08
C SER A 29 10.90 4.06 -9.99
N SER A 30 10.12 3.13 -10.52
CA SER A 30 9.01 3.42 -11.43
C SER A 30 7.89 4.22 -10.76
N THR A 31 7.08 4.91 -11.57
CA THR A 31 5.90 5.65 -11.09
C THR A 31 4.96 4.77 -10.25
N ILE A 32 4.78 3.49 -10.64
CA ILE A 32 3.91 2.56 -9.91
C ILE A 32 4.51 2.20 -8.55
N GLN A 33 5.81 1.92 -8.49
CA GLN A 33 6.50 1.65 -7.22
C GLN A 33 6.36 2.84 -6.26
N LYS A 34 6.57 4.07 -6.75
CA LYS A 34 6.43 5.27 -5.93
C LYS A 34 4.99 5.49 -5.44
N GLN A 35 4.00 5.24 -6.29
CA GLN A 35 2.58 5.33 -5.91
C GLN A 35 2.19 4.34 -4.81
N LEU A 36 2.64 3.07 -4.94
CA LEU A 36 2.40 2.03 -3.94
C LEU A 36 3.14 2.33 -2.63
N ALA A 37 4.41 2.73 -2.72
CA ALA A 37 5.24 3.11 -1.58
C ALA A 37 4.62 4.28 -0.82
N ALA A 38 4.25 5.36 -1.51
CA ALA A 38 3.57 6.50 -0.88
C ALA A 38 2.27 6.10 -0.18
N SER A 39 1.48 5.22 -0.81
CA SER A 39 0.24 4.73 -0.20
C SER A 39 0.52 3.92 1.07
N ALA A 40 1.44 2.95 1.01
CA ALA A 40 1.85 2.14 2.16
C ALA A 40 2.41 2.99 3.31
N LEU A 41 3.23 4.01 3.00
CA LEU A 41 3.79 4.92 3.98
C LEU A 41 2.73 5.81 4.61
N SER A 42 1.81 6.36 3.80
CA SER A 42 0.73 7.21 4.31
C SER A 42 -0.17 6.48 5.31
N GLN A 43 -0.21 5.14 5.26
CA GLN A 43 -1.03 4.28 6.11
C GLN A 43 -0.28 3.75 7.34
N THR A 44 1.05 3.89 7.42
CA THR A 44 1.85 3.46 8.59
C THR A 44 1.36 4.07 9.91
N ASN A 45 0.93 5.33 9.88
CA ASN A 45 0.61 6.11 11.08
C ASN A 45 -0.62 7.02 10.91
N SER A 46 -1.58 6.67 10.06
CA SER A 46 -2.77 7.50 9.88
C SER A 46 -4.07 6.71 9.87
N ASP A 47 -5.17 7.38 10.20
CA ASP A 47 -6.54 6.90 9.98
C ASP A 47 -6.93 6.94 8.48
N LYS A 48 -6.01 7.26 7.57
CA LYS A 48 -6.31 7.35 6.13
C LYS A 48 -6.47 5.96 5.54
N GLN A 49 -7.45 5.84 4.66
CA GLN A 49 -7.77 4.59 3.98
C GLN A 49 -7.23 4.63 2.55
N THR A 50 -6.82 3.47 2.04
CA THR A 50 -6.54 3.29 0.62
C THR A 50 -7.79 3.67 -0.18
N GLY A 51 -7.64 4.48 -1.22
CA GLY A 51 -8.72 4.73 -2.17
C GLY A 51 -8.91 3.53 -3.10
N SER A 52 -10.14 3.28 -3.57
CA SER A 52 -10.49 2.15 -4.46
C SER A 52 -9.59 2.05 -5.69
N GLN A 53 -9.19 3.19 -6.27
CA GLN A 53 -8.27 3.21 -7.40
C GLN A 53 -6.90 2.60 -7.07
N MET A 54 -6.38 2.85 -5.87
CA MET A 54 -5.10 2.32 -5.44
C MET A 54 -5.20 0.84 -5.05
N GLU A 55 -6.35 0.43 -4.50
CA GLU A 55 -6.66 -1.00 -4.27
C GLU A 55 -6.64 -1.78 -5.60
N THR A 56 -7.34 -1.28 -6.62
CA THR A 56 -7.34 -1.91 -7.95
C THR A 56 -5.93 -2.00 -8.53
N LYS A 57 -5.15 -0.92 -8.45
CA LYS A 57 -3.75 -0.93 -8.92
C LYS A 57 -2.90 -1.96 -8.17
N ALA A 58 -3.01 -2.00 -6.85
CA ALA A 58 -2.28 -2.96 -6.02
C ALA A 58 -2.68 -4.42 -6.36
N SER A 59 -3.97 -4.66 -6.62
CA SER A 59 -4.47 -5.98 -7.05
C SER A 59 -3.87 -6.40 -8.39
N GLN A 60 -3.89 -5.51 -9.39
CA GLN A 60 -3.28 -5.76 -10.69
C GLN A 60 -1.76 -6.01 -10.60
N VAL A 61 -1.09 -5.36 -9.66
CA VAL A 61 0.35 -5.57 -9.40
C VAL A 61 0.61 -6.97 -8.84
N LEU A 62 -0.20 -7.43 -7.89
CA LEU A 62 -0.07 -8.78 -7.35
C LEU A 62 -0.34 -9.87 -8.37
N GLN A 63 -1.28 -9.62 -9.30
CA GLN A 63 -1.69 -10.58 -10.33
C GLN A 63 -0.74 -10.62 -11.54
N SER A 64 0.25 -9.73 -11.63
CA SER A 64 1.09 -9.62 -12.81
C SER A 64 2.52 -10.09 -12.55
N ASP A 65 3.04 -10.92 -13.45
CA ASP A 65 4.42 -11.43 -13.38
C ASP A 65 5.48 -10.40 -13.75
N LYS A 66 5.07 -9.27 -14.33
CA LYS A 66 6.01 -8.21 -14.75
C LYS A 66 6.62 -7.44 -13.59
N TYR A 67 6.03 -7.54 -12.40
CA TYR A 67 6.47 -6.80 -11.22
C TYR A 67 7.33 -7.67 -10.32
N ASN A 68 8.43 -7.10 -9.85
CA ASN A 68 9.32 -7.74 -8.89
C ASN A 68 8.69 -7.87 -7.50
N ASP A 69 9.35 -8.66 -6.65
CA ASP A 69 8.89 -8.95 -5.30
C ASP A 69 8.73 -7.69 -4.46
N THR A 70 9.66 -6.73 -4.57
CA THR A 70 9.55 -5.43 -3.88
C THR A 70 8.23 -4.72 -4.18
N THR A 71 7.86 -4.63 -5.45
CA THR A 71 6.63 -3.95 -5.88
C THR A 71 5.40 -4.72 -5.41
N LYS A 72 5.46 -6.06 -5.47
CA LYS A 72 4.40 -6.94 -4.97
C LYS A 72 4.25 -6.85 -3.45
N SER A 73 5.33 -6.73 -2.68
CA SER A 73 5.29 -6.55 -1.22
C SER A 73 4.63 -5.22 -0.84
N LEU A 74 4.95 -4.13 -1.55
CA LEU A 74 4.29 -2.84 -1.34
C LEU A 74 2.78 -2.92 -1.65
N ALA A 75 2.41 -3.53 -2.78
CA ALA A 75 1.01 -3.75 -3.16
C ALA A 75 0.24 -4.62 -2.15
N ALA A 76 0.86 -5.71 -1.67
CA ALA A 76 0.29 -6.55 -0.64
C ALA A 76 0.06 -5.77 0.65
N SER A 77 1.00 -4.91 1.05
CA SER A 77 0.84 -4.05 2.22
C SER A 77 -0.36 -3.11 2.07
N VAL A 78 -0.48 -2.43 0.91
CA VAL A 78 -1.58 -1.52 0.59
C VAL A 78 -2.95 -2.23 0.63
N LEU A 79 -3.05 -3.46 0.11
CA LEU A 79 -4.29 -4.25 0.14
C LEU A 79 -4.57 -4.90 1.50
N SER A 80 -3.53 -5.21 2.26
CA SER A 80 -3.71 -5.76 3.60
C SER A 80 -4.37 -4.75 4.54
N GLN A 81 -4.21 -3.46 4.23
CA GLN A 81 -4.65 -2.29 4.99
C GLN A 81 -5.89 -1.61 4.41
N SER A 82 -6.29 -1.95 3.18
CA SER A 82 -7.58 -1.53 2.65
C SER A 82 -8.74 -2.08 3.47
N ASN A 83 -9.84 -1.32 3.47
CA ASN A 83 -11.04 -1.71 4.19
C ASN A 83 -11.74 -2.85 3.43
N LYS A 84 -11.85 -4.02 4.04
CA LYS A 84 -12.45 -5.21 3.38
C LYS A 84 -13.98 -5.16 3.29
N THR A 85 -14.63 -4.22 3.97
CA THR A 85 -16.10 -4.06 4.01
C THR A 85 -16.61 -2.96 3.08
N ARG A 86 -16.12 -2.92 1.85
CA ARG A 86 -16.65 -2.07 0.78
C ARG A 86 -17.43 -2.90 -0.22
#